data_AF-A0A965M3D8-F1
#
_entry.id   AF-A0A965M3D8-F1
#
_cell.length_a   1.000
_cell.length_b   1.000
_cell.length_c   1.000
_cell.angle_alpha   90.00
_cell.angle_beta   90.00
_cell.angle_gamma   90.00
#
_symmetry.space_group_name_H-M   'P 1'
#
loop_
_entity.id
_entity.type
_entity.pdbx_description
1 polymer ?
#
loop_
_entity_poly.entity_id
_entity_poly.type
_entity_poly.pdbx_seq_one_letter_code
_entity_poly.pdbx_strand_id
1 'polypeptide(L)'
;MVVTLGKDGLVAEVNGTPFFVPAPKVRVRDATGSGDVLTAALIFGELHGWTTDRTLRSATWAAAWNAAREATAEVPRTCLRD
;
A
#
# COMPACT_ATOMS: atom_id res chain seq x y z
N MET A 1 7.17 -8.53 8.94
CA MET A 1 6.20 -9.30 8.11
C MET A 1 4.99 -8.43 7.79
N VAL A 2 4.33 -8.60 6.62
CA VAL A 2 3.10 -7.86 6.26
C VAL A 2 2.00 -8.84 5.86
N VAL A 3 0.76 -8.59 6.30
CA VAL A 3 -0.44 -9.30 5.88
C VAL A 3 -1.46 -8.30 5.36
N THR A 4 -1.92 -8.48 4.13
CA THR A 4 -2.94 -7.62 3.52
C THR A 4 -4.34 -8.10 3.90
N LEU A 5 -5.23 -7.14 4.15
CA LEU A 5 -6.62 -7.36 4.58
C LEU A 5 -7.64 -6.81 3.55
N GLY A 6 -7.20 -6.61 2.30
CA GLY A 6 -8.02 -6.04 1.23
C GLY A 6 -8.58 -4.66 1.59
N LYS A 7 -9.91 -4.53 1.59
CA LYS A 7 -10.61 -3.27 1.91
C LYS A 7 -10.36 -2.75 3.34
N ASP A 8 -9.87 -3.61 4.22
CA ASP A 8 -9.61 -3.26 5.62
C ASP A 8 -8.16 -2.79 5.84
N GLY A 9 -7.31 -2.84 4.80
CA GLY A 9 -5.94 -2.31 4.82
C GLY A 9 -4.86 -3.38 4.95
N LEU A 10 -3.89 -3.14 5.83
CA LEU A 10 -2.84 -4.11 6.15
C LEU A 10 -2.54 -4.12 7.65
N VAL A 11 -2.03 -5.26 8.10
CA VAL A 11 -1.29 -5.38 9.36
C VAL A 11 0.16 -5.71 9.07
N ALA A 12 1.06 -5.17 9.87
CA ALA A 12 2.48 -5.45 9.76
C ALA A 12 3.09 -5.65 11.14
N GLU A 13 4.18 -6.40 11.18
CA GLU A 13 5.09 -6.45 12.30
C GLU A 13 6.45 -6.00 11.79
N VAL A 14 7.05 -5.02 12.47
CA VAL A 14 8.38 -4.50 12.15
C VAL A 14 9.16 -4.37 13.46
N ASN A 15 10.24 -5.13 13.60
CA ASN A 15 11.12 -5.13 14.77
C ASN A 15 10.38 -5.31 16.11
N GLY A 16 9.46 -6.26 16.17
CA GLY A 16 8.60 -6.55 17.32
C GLY A 16 7.44 -5.57 17.52
N THR A 17 7.33 -4.54 16.68
CA THR A 17 6.27 -3.52 16.80
C THR A 17 5.13 -3.83 15.83
N PRO A 18 3.89 -4.01 16.31
CA PRO A 18 2.73 -4.22 15.44
C PRO A 18 2.24 -2.89 14.86
N PHE A 19 1.77 -2.94 13.61
CA PHE A 19 1.17 -1.83 12.89
C PHE A 19 -0.16 -2.27 12.28
N PHE A 20 -1.13 -1.38 12.30
CA PHE A 20 -2.35 -1.49 11.51
C PHE A 20 -2.52 -0.22 10.69
N VAL A 21 -2.68 -0.38 9.38
CA VAL A 21 -2.89 0.74 8.46
C VAL A 21 -4.18 0.49 7.69
N PRO A 22 -5.24 1.29 7.93
CA PRO A 22 -6.51 1.11 7.23
C PRO A 22 -6.38 1.51 5.76
N ALA A 23 -7.07 0.78 4.87
CA ALA A 23 -7.17 1.19 3.47
C ALA A 23 -8.08 2.43 3.33
N PRO A 24 -7.73 3.36 2.42
CA PRO A 24 -8.65 4.45 2.08
C PRO A 24 -9.90 3.87 1.39
N LYS A 25 -11.06 4.47 1.65
CA LYS A 25 -12.30 4.08 1.00
C LYS A 25 -12.29 4.54 -0.45
N VAL A 26 -12.32 3.58 -1.37
CA VAL A 26 -12.36 3.81 -2.81
C VAL A 26 -13.49 3.00 -3.44
N ARG A 27 -14.00 3.45 -4.59
CA ARG A 27 -14.86 2.61 -5.44
C ARG A 27 -13.95 1.64 -6.19
N VAL A 28 -13.94 0.37 -5.77
CA VAL A 28 -13.15 -0.69 -6.42
C VAL A 28 -13.69 -0.92 -7.83
N ARG A 29 -12.80 -0.95 -8.82
CA ARG A 29 -13.08 -1.32 -10.21
C ARG A 29 -12.43 -2.67 -10.54
N ASP A 30 -11.13 -2.81 -10.25
CA ASP A 30 -10.37 -4.06 -10.39
C ASP A 30 -9.26 -4.10 -9.33
N ALA A 31 -9.27 -5.10 -8.45
CA ALA A 31 -8.26 -5.26 -7.39
C ALA A 31 -7.03 -6.07 -7.84
N THR A 32 -7.02 -6.56 -9.08
CA THR A 32 -5.92 -7.35 -9.62
C THR A 32 -4.61 -6.56 -9.54
N GLY A 33 -3.56 -7.20 -9.03
CA GLY A 33 -2.24 -6.58 -8.86
C GLY A 33 -2.13 -5.58 -7.71
N SER A 34 -3.18 -5.32 -6.91
CA SER A 34 -3.05 -4.42 -5.76
C SER A 34 -2.05 -4.92 -4.71
N GLY A 35 -1.86 -6.24 -4.58
CA GLY A 35 -0.80 -6.84 -3.75
C GLY A 35 0.61 -6.62 -4.32
N ASP A 36 0.77 -6.67 -5.64
CA ASP A 36 2.05 -6.41 -6.31
C ASP A 36 2.44 -4.95 -6.16
N VAL A 37 1.47 -4.05 -6.35
CA VAL A 37 1.63 -2.60 -6.13
C VAL A 37 2.00 -2.30 -4.68
N LEU A 38 1.33 -2.93 -3.72
CA LEU A 38 1.66 -2.79 -2.30
C LEU A 38 3.11 -3.19 -2.05
N THR A 39 3.52 -4.36 -2.55
CA THR A 39 4.88 -4.89 -2.38
C THR A 39 5.91 -3.97 -3.03
N ALA A 40 5.66 -3.49 -4.25
CA ALA A 40 6.54 -2.55 -4.95
C ALA A 40 6.70 -1.23 -4.18
N ALA A 41 5.60 -0.69 -3.63
CA ALA A 41 5.62 0.53 -2.84
C ALA A 41 6.34 0.36 -1.49
N LEU A 42 6.25 -0.82 -0.85
CA LEU A 42 7.06 -1.14 0.33
C LEU A 42 8.55 -1.13 0.00
N ILE A 43 8.96 -1.85 -1.06
CA ILE A 43 10.36 -1.88 -1.52
C ILE A 43 10.85 -0.47 -1.86
N PHE A 44 10.02 0.33 -2.55
CA PHE A 44 10.34 1.71 -2.89
C PHE A 44 10.59 2.56 -1.65
N GLY A 45 9.72 2.50 -0.63
CA GLY A 45 9.87 3.28 0.60
C GLY A 45 11.15 2.92 1.37
N GLU A 46 11.45 1.63 1.48
CA GLU A 46 12.70 1.15 2.10
C GLU A 46 13.95 1.66 1.37
N LEU A 47 13.98 1.57 0.03
CA LEU A 47 15.10 2.07 -0.78
C LEU A 47 15.30 3.59 -0.67
N HIS A 48 14.25 4.35 -0.33
CA HIS A 48 14.30 5.80 -0.15
C HIS A 48 14.52 6.22 1.31
N GLY A 49 14.74 5.29 2.23
CA GLY A 49 14.96 5.59 3.64
C GLY A 49 13.76 6.24 4.33
N TRP A 50 12.54 5.92 3.88
CA TRP A 50 11.33 6.39 4.53
C TRP A 50 11.13 5.75 5.89
N THR A 51 10.39 6.43 6.77
CA THR A 51 9.97 5.84 8.04
C THR A 51 9.00 4.68 7.79
N THR A 52 8.99 3.71 8.69
CA THR A 52 8.06 2.56 8.61
C THR A 52 6.60 3.00 8.46
N ASP A 53 6.15 3.98 9.23
CA ASP A 53 4.77 4.50 9.13
C ASP A 53 4.50 5.09 7.72
N ARG A 54 5.41 5.90 7.19
CA ARG A 54 5.27 6.48 5.84
C ARG A 54 5.24 5.39 4.77
N THR A 55 6.15 4.42 4.85
CA THR A 55 6.23 3.30 3.90
C THR A 55 4.95 2.47 3.90
N LEU A 56 4.46 2.07 5.08
CA LEU A 56 3.23 1.27 5.20
C LEU A 56 1.99 2.05 4.72
N ARG A 57 1.87 3.34 5.05
CA ARG A 57 0.77 4.20 4.57
C ARG A 57 0.80 4.37 3.06
N SER A 58 1.96 4.72 2.50
CA SER A 58 2.11 4.93 1.06
C SER A 58 1.81 3.67 0.27
N ALA A 59 2.27 2.51 0.76
CA ALA A 59 1.99 1.22 0.13
C ALA A 59 0.49 0.86 0.17
N THR A 60 -0.18 1.11 1.30
CA THR A 60 -1.63 0.90 1.43
C THR A 60 -2.42 1.80 0.47
N TRP A 61 -2.02 3.08 0.36
CA TRP A 61 -2.64 4.04 -0.56
C TRP A 61 -2.43 3.68 -2.02
N ALA A 62 -1.21 3.30 -2.41
CA ALA A 62 -0.91 2.86 -3.76
C ALA A 62 -1.75 1.63 -4.17
N ALA A 63 -1.89 0.65 -3.26
CA ALA A 63 -2.68 -0.55 -3.50
C ALA A 63 -4.18 -0.24 -3.69
N ALA A 64 -4.73 0.65 -2.87
CA ALA A 64 -6.12 1.09 -2.98
C ALA A 64 -6.34 1.95 -4.24
N TRP A 65 -5.36 2.76 -4.63
CA TRP A 65 -5.43 3.52 -5.87
C TRP A 65 -5.47 2.61 -7.10
N ASN A 66 -4.61 1.59 -7.16
CA ASN A 66 -4.67 0.57 -8.20
C ASN A 66 -6.06 -0.07 -8.25
N ALA A 67 -6.60 -0.44 -7.08
CA ALA A 67 -7.92 -1.07 -6.98
C ALA A 67 -9.08 -0.22 -7.55
N ALA A 68 -8.90 1.11 -7.62
CA ALA A 68 -9.90 2.04 -8.12
C ALA A 68 -9.88 2.23 -9.65
N ARG A 69 -8.96 1.57 -10.37
CA ARG A 69 -8.76 1.72 -11.82
C ARG A 69 -9.09 0.43 -12.57
N GLU A 70 -9.33 0.56 -13.87
CA GLU A 70 -9.63 -0.57 -14.78
C GLU A 70 -8.35 -1.17 -15.39
N ALA A 71 -7.22 -0.48 -15.27
CA ALA A 71 -5.92 -0.93 -15.75
C ALA A 71 -5.01 -1.27 -14.58
N THR A 72 -4.35 -2.42 -14.65
CA THR A 72 -3.42 -2.93 -13.63
C THR A 72 -2.07 -2.21 -13.69
N ALA A 73 -1.42 -2.06 -12.53
CA ALA A 73 -0.04 -1.58 -12.36
C ALA A 73 0.26 -0.10 -12.70
N GLU A 74 -0.75 0.76 -12.88
CA GLU A 74 -0.56 2.22 -12.93
C GLU A 74 -0.71 2.86 -11.55
N VAL A 75 0.41 3.31 -10.97
CA VAL A 75 0.44 4.03 -9.69
C VAL A 75 1.01 5.44 -9.90
N PRO A 76 0.21 6.51 -9.76
CA PRO A 76 0.68 7.87 -9.88
C PRO A 76 1.55 8.23 -8.68
N ARG A 77 2.54 9.08 -8.92
CA ARG A 77 3.49 9.52 -7.88
C ARG A 77 2.82 10.21 -6.69
N THR A 78 1.58 10.70 -6.86
CA THR A 78 0.79 11.31 -5.78
C THR A 78 0.43 10.31 -4.68
N CYS A 79 0.33 9.02 -4.98
CA CYS A 79 0.12 7.97 -3.98
C CYS A 79 1.36 7.69 -3.13
N LEU A 80 2.51 8.26 -3.53
CA LEU A 80 3.82 8.10 -2.92
C LEU A 80 4.33 9.42 -2.30
N ARG A 81 3.46 10.41 -2.10
CA ARG A 81 3.79 11.71 -1.51
C ARG A 81 3.18 11.85 -0.10
N ASP A 82 3.80 12.73 0.69
CA ASP A 82 3.43 13.08 2.07
C ASP A 82 2.02 13.68 2.18
#